data_AF-A0A8J6NY72-F1
#
_entry.id   AF-A0A8J6NY72-F1
#
_cell.length_a   1.000
_cell.length_b   1.000
_cell.length_c   1.000
_cell.angle_alpha   90.00
_cell.angle_beta   90.00
_cell.angle_gamma   90.00
#
_symmetry.space_group_name_H-M   'P 1'
#
loop_
_entity.id
_entity.type
_entity.pdbx_description
1 polymer ?
#
loop_
_entity_poly.entity_id
_entity_poly.type
_entity_poly.pdbx_seq_one_letter_code
_entity_poly.pdbx_strand_id
1 'polypeptide(L)'
;MGRLTAAPDIGDVFLEAAFANSPFAGTFKAYLYEHLVRKGSIRNQEGWVQVFRPGVISGRAISGRSKRVTSPTVLDALHSMPEPVASKLVFIGTPSLRFFDGRGANLPWLCEIPDPLTQVAWQTPVRMHPKTLTEHKLTQGDIVQIRSKWGQLEAPVYETEGVRPNVVVMDIGQGHRTYGRYAQETGLNPVRLFPPEPEPISGGPRFCAHPASIHRTGRLMTLAHTDGSRIQHGRKIALSVSLAELKQKKTPEKPGLTMDDFPLTLPLPQGYHPARDIYPPHDHKDYRWSMVVDLDKCIGCAACAAACYAENNLGVVGVQRIIEGREMAWLRVERYHDPERMQKVMFLPMMCQHCDNAPCEAVCPVYAPHHSKEGLNNQIYNRCIGTRFCAQNCPYKVRRFNWFDWQWPEPLHLQLNPNVTVRSKGVMEKCSFCIQRIKAAHGVAKNEKRMIRDGEVVPACVQTCPTGALTFGNLMDKNSSVRTLVNDLRAYQVMGYLNTKPAVIYLKKVTQDV
;
A
#
# COMPACT_ATOMS: atom_id res chain seq x y z
N MET A 1 7.63 -12.47 -35.71
CA MET A 1 6.76 -12.34 -34.52
C MET A 1 5.45 -11.74 -34.99
N GLY A 2 4.36 -12.51 -34.89
CA GLY A 2 3.05 -12.14 -35.44
C GLY A 2 2.46 -10.93 -34.73
N ARG A 3 1.82 -10.04 -35.48
CA ARG A 3 1.06 -8.93 -34.93
C ARG A 3 -0.16 -9.50 -34.19
N LEU A 4 -0.34 -9.11 -32.93
CA LEU A 4 -1.52 -9.49 -32.12
C LEU A 4 -2.81 -8.80 -32.61
N THR A 5 -2.70 -7.72 -33.38
CA THR A 5 -3.83 -6.98 -33.97
C THR A 5 -3.46 -6.44 -35.36
N ALA A 6 -4.47 -6.14 -36.17
CA ALA A 6 -4.30 -5.45 -37.45
C ALA A 6 -4.05 -3.92 -37.28
N ALA A 7 -4.05 -3.42 -36.05
CA ALA A 7 -3.80 -2.01 -35.78
C ALA A 7 -2.33 -1.66 -36.08
N PRO A 8 -2.05 -0.47 -36.65
CA PRO A 8 -0.68 0.02 -36.79
C PRO A 8 -0.02 0.15 -35.41
N ASP A 9 1.31 0.02 -35.36
CA ASP A 9 2.05 0.29 -34.12
C ASP A 9 1.79 1.75 -33.72
N ILE A 10 1.43 1.99 -32.46
CA ILE A 10 1.10 3.35 -32.00
C ILE A 10 2.26 4.32 -32.21
N GLY A 11 3.50 3.83 -32.14
CA GLY A 11 4.69 4.62 -32.44
C GLY A 11 4.76 5.03 -33.92
N ASP A 12 4.35 4.16 -34.83
CA ASP A 12 4.31 4.46 -36.27
C ASP A 12 3.27 5.57 -36.53
N VAL A 13 2.10 5.48 -35.89
CA VAL A 13 1.05 6.52 -35.98
C VAL A 13 1.55 7.87 -35.46
N PHE A 14 2.29 7.89 -34.35
CA PHE A 14 2.86 9.14 -33.84
C PHE A 14 3.93 9.73 -34.76
N LEU A 15 4.74 8.90 -35.41
CA LEU A 15 5.72 9.39 -36.39
C LEU A 15 5.06 9.95 -37.63
N GLU A 16 4.06 9.27 -38.19
CA GLU A 16 3.29 9.78 -39.32
C GLU A 16 2.63 11.12 -38.97
N ALA A 17 2.02 11.24 -37.79
CA ALA A 17 1.40 12.48 -37.34
C ALA A 17 2.42 13.62 -37.11
N ALA A 18 3.57 13.33 -36.50
CA ALA A 18 4.59 14.33 -36.18
C ALA A 18 5.41 14.77 -37.40
N PHE A 19 5.56 13.90 -38.38
CA PHE A 19 6.44 14.09 -39.54
C PHE A 19 5.69 14.00 -40.87
N ALA A 20 4.38 14.31 -40.89
CA ALA A 20 3.50 14.19 -42.07
C ALA A 20 4.03 14.84 -43.37
N ASN A 21 4.95 15.81 -43.27
CA ASN A 21 5.57 16.52 -44.40
C ASN A 21 7.08 16.23 -44.57
N SER A 22 7.61 15.22 -43.90
CA SER A 22 9.03 14.84 -43.94
C SER A 22 9.15 13.41 -44.48
N PRO A 23 10.20 13.07 -45.25
CA PRO A 23 10.35 11.75 -45.87
C PRO A 23 10.83 10.70 -44.85
N PHE A 24 10.19 10.60 -43.68
CA PHE A 24 10.49 9.55 -42.72
C PHE A 24 9.77 8.26 -43.14
N ALA A 25 10.32 7.57 -44.14
CA ALA A 25 9.79 6.32 -44.69
C ALA A 25 10.21 5.09 -43.84
N GLY A 26 9.96 5.11 -42.54
CA GLY A 26 10.42 4.07 -41.62
C GLY A 26 9.45 3.77 -40.48
N THR A 27 9.64 2.60 -39.85
CA THR A 27 8.92 2.22 -38.63
C THR A 27 9.48 2.95 -37.40
N PHE A 28 8.70 3.06 -36.33
CA PHE A 28 9.11 3.59 -35.03
C PHE A 28 10.34 2.90 -34.47
N LYS A 29 10.48 1.60 -34.71
CA LYS A 29 11.68 0.86 -34.38
C LYS A 29 12.91 1.39 -35.12
N ALA A 30 12.81 1.64 -36.42
CA ALA A 30 13.92 2.17 -37.23
C ALA A 30 14.28 3.59 -36.79
N TYR A 31 13.28 4.46 -36.60
CA TYR A 31 13.47 5.80 -36.04
C TYR A 31 14.19 5.76 -34.70
N LEU A 32 13.72 4.94 -33.75
CA LEU A 32 14.31 4.86 -32.42
C LEU A 32 15.74 4.30 -32.47
N TYR A 33 15.99 3.28 -33.29
CA TYR A 33 17.34 2.74 -33.50
C TYR A 33 18.30 3.80 -34.03
N GLU A 34 17.94 4.46 -35.14
CA GLU A 34 18.76 5.52 -35.74
C GLU A 34 18.98 6.69 -34.77
N HIS A 35 17.94 7.08 -34.03
CA HIS A 35 18.03 8.14 -33.03
C HIS A 35 19.03 7.78 -31.92
N LEU A 36 19.00 6.55 -31.41
CA LEU A 36 19.91 6.08 -30.38
C LEU A 36 21.35 5.92 -30.90
N VAL A 37 21.53 5.48 -32.16
CA VAL A 37 22.84 5.47 -32.83
C VAL A 37 23.39 6.89 -32.98
N ARG A 38 22.57 7.82 -33.46
CA ARG A 38 22.94 9.24 -33.64
C ARG A 38 23.31 9.91 -32.33
N LYS A 39 22.65 9.56 -31.22
CA LYS A 39 22.99 10.03 -29.87
C LYS A 39 24.21 9.32 -29.27
N GLY A 40 24.80 8.34 -29.96
CA GLY A 40 25.91 7.53 -29.46
C GLY A 40 25.53 6.63 -28.27
N SER A 41 24.23 6.44 -28.02
CA SER A 41 23.72 5.60 -26.93
C SER A 41 23.85 4.11 -27.24
N ILE A 42 23.82 3.74 -28.52
CA ILE A 42 24.14 2.41 -29.03
C ILE A 42 25.06 2.56 -30.26
N ARG A 43 25.86 1.53 -30.57
CA ARG A 43 26.78 1.57 -31.73
C ARG A 43 26.25 0.79 -32.94
N ASN A 44 25.47 -0.25 -32.70
CA ASN A 44 25.05 -1.22 -33.70
C ASN A 44 23.81 -1.99 -33.21
N GLN A 45 23.36 -2.95 -34.02
CA GLN A 45 22.21 -3.80 -33.73
C GLN A 45 22.42 -4.70 -32.51
N GLU A 46 23.66 -5.07 -32.19
CA GLU A 46 23.95 -5.78 -30.95
C GLU A 46 23.69 -4.88 -29.73
N GLY A 47 24.13 -3.62 -29.78
CA GLY A 47 23.83 -2.60 -28.78
C GLY A 47 22.33 -2.40 -28.59
N TRP A 48 21.55 -2.44 -29.67
CA TRP A 48 20.08 -2.41 -29.60
C TRP A 48 19.51 -3.58 -28.79
N VAL A 49 20.01 -4.81 -29.00
CA VAL A 49 19.58 -5.98 -28.22
C VAL A 49 20.03 -5.88 -26.76
N GLN A 50 21.24 -5.38 -26.50
CA GLN A 50 21.78 -5.23 -25.16
C GLN A 50 21.04 -4.17 -24.33
N VAL A 51 20.35 -3.20 -24.96
CA VAL A 51 19.50 -2.23 -24.24
C VAL A 51 18.28 -2.90 -23.60
N PHE A 52 17.70 -3.92 -24.23
CA PHE A 52 16.49 -4.57 -23.69
C PHE A 52 16.76 -5.42 -22.45
N ARG A 53 17.97 -5.96 -22.29
CA ARG A 53 18.32 -6.82 -21.14
C ARG A 53 18.24 -6.09 -19.79
N PRO A 54 18.91 -4.93 -19.59
CA PRO A 54 18.78 -4.14 -18.38
C PRO A 54 17.52 -3.24 -18.38
N GLY A 55 16.90 -3.02 -19.55
CA GLY A 55 15.75 -2.12 -19.71
C GLY A 55 16.08 -0.63 -19.56
N VAL A 56 17.36 -0.28 -19.42
CA VAL A 56 17.86 1.09 -19.24
C VAL A 56 18.99 1.35 -20.22
N ILE A 57 18.96 2.52 -20.85
CA ILE A 57 20.06 3.04 -21.66
C ILE A 57 20.92 3.91 -20.75
N SER A 58 22.13 3.44 -20.43
CA SER A 58 23.10 4.24 -19.67
C SER A 58 23.58 5.42 -20.53
N GLY A 59 22.88 6.55 -20.41
CA GLY A 59 23.27 7.81 -21.04
C GLY A 59 24.33 8.55 -20.23
N ARG A 60 25.04 9.50 -20.87
CA ARG A 60 25.83 10.52 -20.15
C ARG A 60 24.87 11.34 -19.29
N ALA A 61 25.21 11.56 -18.01
CA ALA A 61 24.43 12.47 -17.16
C ALA A 61 24.28 13.82 -17.88
N ILE A 62 23.06 14.35 -17.93
CA ILE A 62 22.80 15.69 -18.47
C ILE A 62 23.44 16.67 -17.49
N SER A 63 24.68 17.08 -17.74
CA SER A 63 25.35 18.13 -16.99
C SER A 63 24.81 19.48 -17.45
N GLY A 64 23.62 19.85 -16.97
CA GLY A 64 23.13 21.21 -17.10
C GLY A 64 23.93 22.12 -16.17
N ARG A 65 24.58 23.17 -16.69
CA ARG A 65 25.00 24.28 -15.84
C ARG A 65 23.72 24.91 -15.30
N SER A 66 23.49 24.80 -13.99
CA SER A 66 22.42 25.56 -13.34
C SER A 66 22.64 27.04 -13.64
N LYS A 67 21.65 27.69 -14.25
CA LYS A 67 21.69 29.16 -14.36
C LYS A 67 21.70 29.69 -12.95
N ARG A 68 22.70 30.51 -12.61
CA ARG A 68 22.78 31.15 -11.31
C ARG A 68 21.58 32.08 -11.20
N VAL A 69 20.59 31.70 -10.40
CA VAL A 69 19.46 32.58 -10.07
C VAL A 69 20.05 33.71 -9.23
N THR A 70 19.97 34.93 -9.73
CA THR A 70 20.48 36.11 -9.01
C THR A 70 19.39 36.63 -8.08
N SER A 71 19.79 37.28 -6.98
CA SER A 71 18.85 37.88 -6.03
C SER A 71 17.82 38.81 -6.67
N PRO A 72 18.16 39.66 -7.66
CA PRO A 72 17.19 40.50 -8.36
C PRO A 72 16.06 39.70 -9.00
N THR A 73 16.37 38.58 -9.67
CA THR A 73 15.34 37.72 -10.30
C THR A 73 14.40 37.09 -9.28
N VAL A 74 14.91 36.75 -8.08
CA VAL A 74 14.07 36.26 -6.98
C VAL A 74 13.22 37.38 -6.40
N LEU A 75 13.79 38.57 -6.19
CA LEU A 75 13.04 39.74 -5.71
C LEU A 75 11.95 40.16 -6.70
N ASP A 76 12.24 40.22 -7.99
CA ASP A 76 11.26 40.54 -9.03
C ASP A 76 10.12 39.52 -9.04
N ALA A 77 10.44 38.22 -8.91
CA ALA A 77 9.42 37.17 -8.80
C ALA A 77 8.56 37.34 -7.53
N LEU A 78 9.18 37.66 -6.38
CA LEU A 78 8.46 37.92 -5.13
C LEU A 78 7.56 39.16 -5.23
N HIS A 79 8.02 40.23 -5.88
CA HIS A 79 7.23 41.45 -6.13
C HIS A 79 6.09 41.23 -7.12
N SER A 80 6.23 40.26 -8.02
CA SER A 80 5.17 39.87 -8.96
C SER A 80 4.14 38.89 -8.38
N MET A 81 4.33 38.43 -7.13
CA MET A 81 3.37 37.52 -6.51
C MET A 81 2.06 38.26 -6.21
N PRO A 82 0.90 37.71 -6.62
CA PRO A 82 -0.38 38.32 -6.32
C PRO A 82 -0.65 38.31 -4.81
N GLU A 83 -1.30 39.37 -4.33
CA GLU A 83 -1.76 39.46 -2.94
C GLU A 83 -2.70 38.30 -2.58
N PRO A 84 -2.57 37.67 -1.39
CA PRO A 84 -3.45 36.59 -0.97
C PRO A 84 -4.90 37.07 -0.89
N VAL A 85 -5.81 36.37 -1.57
CA VAL A 85 -7.24 36.66 -1.47
C VAL A 85 -7.75 36.20 -0.11
N ALA A 86 -8.21 37.15 0.71
CA ALA A 86 -8.86 36.84 1.98
C ALA A 86 -10.15 36.04 1.73
N SER A 87 -10.18 34.78 2.18
CA SER A 87 -11.37 33.92 2.09
C SER A 87 -11.64 33.26 3.44
N LYS A 88 -12.93 33.21 3.82
CA LYS A 88 -13.37 32.48 5.01
C LYS A 88 -13.21 30.97 4.87
N LEU A 89 -13.25 30.45 3.65
CA LEU A 89 -13.15 29.03 3.36
C LEU A 89 -12.44 28.80 2.02
N VAL A 90 -11.51 27.85 1.99
CA VAL A 90 -10.73 27.51 0.80
C VAL A 90 -10.93 26.03 0.48
N PHE A 91 -11.19 25.73 -0.79
CA PHE A 91 -11.29 24.35 -1.29
C PHE A 91 -10.03 23.98 -2.08
N ILE A 92 -9.40 22.86 -1.75
CA ILE A 92 -8.16 22.37 -2.38
C ILE A 92 -8.37 20.96 -2.92
N GLY A 93 -7.98 20.75 -4.17
CA GLY A 93 -7.86 19.45 -4.81
C GLY A 93 -6.44 18.92 -4.65
N THR A 94 -6.26 17.71 -4.13
CA THR A 94 -4.94 17.09 -4.04
C THR A 94 -4.84 15.84 -4.92
N PRO A 95 -3.73 15.60 -5.62
CA PRO A 95 -3.53 14.33 -6.32
C PRO A 95 -3.68 13.16 -5.35
N SER A 96 -4.56 12.21 -5.67
CA SER A 96 -4.67 10.98 -4.89
C SER A 96 -3.39 10.16 -5.03
N LEU A 97 -2.90 9.55 -3.94
CA LEU A 97 -1.82 8.57 -4.05
C LEU A 97 -2.22 7.35 -4.92
N ARG A 98 -3.52 7.03 -4.95
CA ARG A 98 -4.06 5.87 -5.67
C ARG A 98 -4.28 6.18 -7.15
N PHE A 99 -4.77 7.38 -7.46
CA PHE A 99 -5.24 7.69 -8.82
C PHE A 99 -4.42 8.76 -9.53
N PHE A 100 -3.61 9.53 -8.81
CA PHE A 100 -2.89 10.70 -9.29
C PHE A 100 -3.80 11.68 -10.05
N ASP A 101 -3.83 11.60 -11.38
CA ASP A 101 -4.65 12.42 -12.29
C ASP A 101 -5.93 11.73 -12.77
N GLY A 102 -6.16 10.48 -12.36
CA GLY A 102 -7.33 9.68 -12.68
C GLY A 102 -7.13 8.60 -13.72
N ARG A 103 -5.93 8.49 -14.34
CA ARG A 103 -5.62 7.37 -15.27
C ARG A 103 -5.69 5.99 -14.61
N GLY A 104 -5.49 5.91 -13.30
CA GLY A 104 -5.61 4.67 -12.53
C GLY A 104 -7.03 4.34 -12.06
N ALA A 105 -8.03 5.19 -12.32
CA ALA A 105 -9.35 5.07 -11.68
C ALA A 105 -10.15 3.82 -12.08
N ASN A 106 -9.85 3.23 -13.24
CA ASN A 106 -10.47 1.99 -13.70
C ASN A 106 -9.68 0.73 -13.27
N LEU A 107 -8.69 0.86 -12.38
CA LEU A 107 -7.95 -0.26 -11.81
C LEU A 107 -8.62 -0.68 -10.49
N PRO A 108 -9.30 -1.83 -10.42
CA PRO A 108 -10.16 -2.17 -9.29
C PRO A 108 -9.40 -2.34 -7.98
N TRP A 109 -8.14 -2.80 -8.02
CA TRP A 109 -7.30 -2.90 -6.82
C TRP A 109 -7.03 -1.53 -6.19
N LEU A 110 -6.86 -0.47 -6.99
CA LEU A 110 -6.65 0.88 -6.49
C LEU A 110 -7.94 1.47 -5.90
N CYS A 111 -9.10 1.04 -6.40
CA CYS A 111 -10.38 1.42 -5.81
C CYS A 111 -10.65 0.70 -4.48
N GLU A 112 -10.37 -0.60 -4.42
CA GLU A 112 -10.57 -1.47 -3.27
C GLU A 112 -9.60 -1.19 -2.12
N ILE A 113 -8.34 -0.89 -2.44
CA ILE A 113 -7.34 -0.54 -1.44
C ILE A 113 -7.69 0.83 -0.86
N PRO A 114 -7.87 0.93 0.47
CA PRO A 114 -8.29 2.16 1.10
C PRO A 114 -7.22 3.24 0.97
N ASP A 115 -7.64 4.50 0.93
CA ASP A 115 -6.72 5.64 1.01
C ASP A 115 -5.93 5.59 2.34
N PRO A 116 -4.60 5.82 2.36
CA PRO A 116 -3.79 5.62 3.55
C PRO A 116 -4.18 6.49 4.74
N LEU A 117 -4.69 7.70 4.49
CA LEU A 117 -5.01 8.65 5.55
C LEU A 117 -6.46 8.54 6.02
N THR A 118 -7.40 8.34 5.12
CA THR A 118 -8.82 8.24 5.49
C THR A 118 -9.25 6.81 5.77
N GLN A 119 -8.50 5.83 5.26
CA GLN A 119 -8.83 4.40 5.28
C GLN A 119 -10.16 4.08 4.57
N VAL A 120 -10.62 4.99 3.69
CA VAL A 120 -11.84 4.84 2.87
C VAL A 120 -11.49 4.23 1.51
N ALA A 121 -12.21 3.18 1.14
CA ALA A 121 -12.14 2.56 -0.18
C ALA A 121 -13.29 3.05 -1.07
N TRP A 122 -13.07 3.04 -2.40
CA TRP A 122 -14.01 3.39 -3.48
C TRP A 122 -14.62 4.80 -3.51
N GLN A 123 -14.78 5.46 -2.37
CA GLN A 123 -15.42 6.77 -2.23
C GLN A 123 -14.36 7.88 -2.14
N THR A 124 -14.80 9.10 -2.47
CA THR A 124 -13.97 10.32 -2.41
C THR A 124 -14.59 11.28 -1.40
N PRO A 125 -14.31 11.14 -0.09
CA PRO A 125 -14.84 12.07 0.90
C PRO A 125 -14.09 13.40 0.87
N VAL A 126 -14.73 14.44 1.39
CA VAL A 126 -14.10 15.73 1.62
C VAL A 126 -13.56 15.79 3.05
N ARG A 127 -12.27 16.09 3.19
CA ARG A 127 -11.56 16.15 4.47
C ARG A 127 -11.70 17.54 5.09
N MET A 128 -12.14 17.58 6.34
CA MET A 128 -12.36 18.83 7.09
C MET A 128 -11.86 18.72 8.52
N HIS A 129 -11.37 19.85 9.05
CA HIS A 129 -10.90 19.94 10.43
C HIS A 129 -12.07 19.91 11.42
N PRO A 130 -11.96 19.25 12.60
CA PRO A 130 -13.04 19.20 13.61
C PRO A 130 -13.64 20.57 13.97
N LYS A 131 -12.79 21.60 14.17
CA LYS A 131 -13.24 22.99 14.42
C LYS A 131 -14.18 23.51 13.32
N THR A 132 -13.82 23.32 12.06
CA THR A 132 -14.65 23.74 10.92
C THR A 132 -15.96 22.96 10.87
N LEU A 133 -15.96 21.68 11.23
CA LEU A 133 -17.20 20.90 11.34
C LEU A 133 -18.13 21.44 12.43
N THR A 134 -17.59 21.75 13.62
CA THR A 134 -18.36 22.33 14.72
C THR A 134 -18.98 23.68 14.34
N GLU A 135 -18.20 24.57 13.71
CA GLU A 135 -18.66 25.88 13.25
C GLU A 135 -19.82 25.76 12.24
N HIS A 136 -19.77 24.74 11.38
CA HIS A 136 -20.79 24.48 10.36
C HIS A 136 -21.89 23.49 10.81
N LYS A 137 -21.88 23.01 12.07
CA LYS A 137 -22.82 22.02 12.61
C LYS A 137 -22.90 20.74 11.77
N LEU A 138 -21.74 20.24 11.36
CA LEU A 138 -21.57 19.05 10.54
C LEU A 138 -20.95 17.93 11.37
N THR A 139 -21.23 16.68 10.98
CA THR A 139 -20.59 15.48 11.54
C THR A 139 -20.01 14.61 10.43
N GLN A 140 -19.16 13.64 10.79
CA GLN A 140 -18.63 12.68 9.83
C GLN A 140 -19.76 11.95 9.08
N GLY A 141 -19.62 11.83 7.76
CA GLY A 141 -20.60 11.21 6.88
C GLY A 141 -21.72 12.14 6.40
N ASP A 142 -21.88 13.34 6.96
CA ASP A 142 -22.84 14.32 6.43
C ASP A 142 -22.48 14.64 4.97
N ILE A 143 -23.48 14.61 4.09
CA ILE A 143 -23.31 15.05 2.70
C ILE A 143 -23.48 16.57 2.67
N VAL A 144 -22.44 17.24 2.19
CA VAL A 144 -22.42 18.69 2.05
C VAL A 144 -22.33 19.09 0.59
N GLN A 145 -23.04 20.16 0.24
CA GLN A 145 -22.92 20.81 -1.05
C GLN A 145 -21.85 21.89 -0.98
N ILE A 146 -20.78 21.69 -1.73
CA ILE A 146 -19.66 22.62 -1.88
C ILE A 146 -19.91 23.42 -3.15
N ARG A 147 -19.86 24.76 -3.06
CA ARG A 147 -20.00 25.65 -4.21
C ARG A 147 -18.77 26.54 -4.36
N SER A 148 -18.35 26.72 -5.60
CA SER A 148 -17.40 27.74 -6.03
C SER A 148 -18.01 28.57 -7.16
N LYS A 149 -17.29 29.60 -7.63
CA LYS A 149 -17.69 30.37 -8.83
C LYS A 149 -17.85 29.48 -10.07
N TRP A 150 -17.13 28.37 -10.15
CA TRP A 150 -17.04 27.53 -11.35
C TRP A 150 -17.96 26.31 -11.33
N GLY A 151 -18.46 25.91 -10.16
CA GLY A 151 -19.36 24.78 -10.08
C GLY A 151 -19.80 24.43 -8.67
N GLN A 152 -20.49 23.30 -8.58
CA GLN A 152 -20.93 22.73 -7.31
C GLN A 152 -20.76 21.21 -7.30
N LEU A 153 -20.54 20.65 -6.12
CA LEU A 153 -20.36 19.23 -5.89
C LEU A 153 -20.94 18.85 -4.53
N GLU A 154 -21.54 17.68 -4.43
CA GLU A 154 -21.99 17.12 -3.15
C GLU A 154 -21.07 15.98 -2.74
N ALA A 155 -20.49 16.06 -1.54
CA ALA A 155 -19.52 15.08 -1.05
C ALA A 155 -19.77 14.75 0.42
N PRO A 156 -19.50 13.50 0.85
CA PRO A 156 -19.57 13.12 2.25
C PRO A 156 -18.35 13.67 3.01
N VAL A 157 -18.59 14.18 4.21
CA VAL A 157 -17.54 14.71 5.09
C VAL A 157 -16.74 13.58 5.74
N TYR A 158 -15.42 13.73 5.76
CA TYR A 158 -14.49 12.97 6.60
C TYR A 158 -13.76 13.92 7.56
N GLU A 159 -13.86 13.64 8.85
CA GLU A 159 -13.24 14.45 9.90
C GLU A 159 -11.76 14.09 10.08
N THR A 160 -10.87 15.08 10.03
CA THR A 160 -9.45 14.86 10.30
C THR A 160 -8.72 16.13 10.75
N GLU A 161 -7.84 16.00 11.73
CA GLU A 161 -6.91 17.08 12.12
C GLU A 161 -5.72 17.23 11.16
N GLY A 162 -5.62 16.36 10.15
CA GLY A 162 -4.57 16.45 9.11
C GLY A 162 -4.77 17.60 8.12
N VAL A 163 -5.87 18.34 8.20
CA VAL A 163 -6.14 19.53 7.39
C VAL A 163 -6.28 20.75 8.29
N ARG A 164 -5.90 21.94 7.83
CA ARG A 164 -6.04 23.16 8.64
C ARG A 164 -7.51 23.57 8.80
N PRO A 165 -7.88 24.25 9.89
CA PRO A 165 -9.18 24.92 9.99
C PRO A 165 -9.43 25.82 8.77
N ASN A 166 -10.68 25.82 8.30
CA ASN A 166 -11.18 26.59 7.15
C ASN A 166 -10.60 26.18 5.78
N VAL A 167 -9.89 25.05 5.73
CA VAL A 167 -9.43 24.41 4.50
C VAL A 167 -10.18 23.10 4.31
N VAL A 168 -10.71 22.94 3.11
CA VAL A 168 -11.52 21.81 2.70
C VAL A 168 -10.75 21.07 1.62
N VAL A 169 -10.35 19.83 1.88
CA VAL A 169 -9.45 19.10 0.97
C VAL A 169 -10.13 17.87 0.40
N MET A 170 -10.01 17.67 -0.90
CA MET A 170 -10.57 16.50 -1.58
C MET A 170 -9.59 15.98 -2.62
N ASP A 171 -9.50 14.66 -2.74
CA ASP A 171 -8.57 14.07 -3.70
C ASP A 171 -9.14 14.06 -5.13
N ILE A 172 -8.30 14.39 -6.12
CA ILE A 172 -8.63 14.24 -7.54
C ILE A 172 -8.38 12.80 -8.02
N GLY A 173 -8.99 12.45 -9.15
CA GLY A 173 -8.71 11.23 -9.91
C GLY A 173 -9.92 10.30 -10.09
N GLN A 174 -10.97 10.43 -9.27
CA GLN A 174 -12.24 9.71 -9.46
C GLN A 174 -13.34 10.62 -10.04
N GLY A 175 -14.58 10.11 -10.11
CA GLY A 175 -15.75 10.84 -10.60
C GLY A 175 -15.85 10.89 -12.13
N HIS A 176 -15.41 9.82 -12.79
CA HIS A 176 -15.53 9.66 -14.24
C HIS A 176 -16.95 9.20 -14.62
N ARG A 177 -17.49 9.69 -15.75
CA ARG A 177 -18.84 9.32 -16.20
C ARG A 177 -18.89 8.13 -17.16
N THR A 178 -17.84 7.94 -17.94
CA THR A 178 -17.80 6.94 -19.03
C THR A 178 -16.51 6.11 -19.03
N TYR A 179 -15.66 6.25 -18.00
CA TYR A 179 -14.34 5.63 -17.99
C TYR A 179 -14.35 4.21 -17.42
N GLY A 180 -14.62 3.24 -18.28
CA GLY A 180 -14.54 1.81 -17.92
C GLY A 180 -15.49 1.41 -16.80
N ARG A 181 -15.51 0.11 -16.48
CA ARG A 181 -16.52 -0.48 -15.59
C ARG A 181 -16.35 -0.15 -14.11
N TYR A 182 -15.13 0.18 -13.67
CA TYR A 182 -14.82 0.42 -12.25
C TYR A 182 -14.71 1.91 -11.91
N ALA A 183 -14.51 2.80 -12.89
CA ALA A 183 -14.46 4.23 -12.64
C ALA A 183 -15.77 4.94 -13.00
N GLN A 184 -16.61 4.35 -13.86
CA GLN A 184 -17.91 4.90 -14.24
C GLN A 184 -18.78 5.14 -13.02
N GLU A 185 -19.22 6.39 -12.85
CA GLU A 185 -20.09 6.87 -11.77
C GLU A 185 -19.58 6.49 -10.37
N THR A 186 -18.25 6.33 -10.23
CA THR A 186 -17.60 5.95 -8.98
C THR A 186 -16.78 7.10 -8.43
N GLY A 187 -16.98 7.40 -7.14
CA GLY A 187 -16.35 8.53 -6.47
C GLY A 187 -16.84 9.87 -7.02
N LEU A 188 -16.08 10.93 -6.76
CA LEU A 188 -16.47 12.30 -7.10
C LEU A 188 -15.29 13.05 -7.69
N ASN A 189 -15.57 13.99 -8.60
CA ASN A 189 -14.53 14.75 -9.30
C ASN A 189 -14.50 16.21 -8.81
N PRO A 190 -13.54 16.59 -7.94
CA PRO A 190 -13.42 17.96 -7.45
C PRO A 190 -12.91 18.96 -8.50
N VAL A 191 -12.42 18.51 -9.66
CA VAL A 191 -11.95 19.40 -10.74
C VAL A 191 -13.05 20.33 -11.25
N ARG A 192 -14.32 19.93 -11.10
CA ARG A 192 -15.50 20.75 -11.43
C ARG A 192 -15.63 22.03 -10.61
N LEU A 193 -14.92 22.13 -9.50
CA LEU A 193 -14.94 23.30 -8.64
C LEU A 193 -13.83 24.30 -8.98
N PHE A 194 -12.92 23.98 -9.90
CA PHE A 194 -11.75 24.79 -10.22
C PHE A 194 -11.93 25.63 -11.49
N PRO A 195 -11.15 26.71 -11.65
CA PRO A 195 -11.09 27.45 -12.90
C PRO A 195 -10.63 26.57 -14.06
N PRO A 196 -11.21 26.71 -15.27
CA PRO A 196 -10.71 26.05 -16.46
C PRO A 196 -9.39 26.66 -16.96
N GLU A 197 -9.09 27.92 -16.60
CA GLU A 197 -7.87 28.59 -17.03
C GLU A 197 -6.65 28.09 -16.25
N PRO A 198 -5.51 27.87 -16.93
CA PRO A 198 -4.26 27.54 -16.26
C PRO A 198 -3.78 28.69 -15.39
N GLU A 199 -2.91 28.38 -14.45
CA GLU A 199 -2.24 29.36 -13.63
C GLU A 199 -1.27 30.21 -14.50
N PRO A 200 -1.38 31.55 -14.52
CA PRO A 200 -0.66 32.42 -15.44
C PRO A 200 0.87 32.30 -15.42
N ILE A 201 1.46 31.98 -14.26
CA ILE A 201 2.92 31.94 -14.09
C ILE A 201 3.48 30.58 -14.53
N SER A 202 2.85 29.49 -14.10
CA SER A 202 3.32 28.11 -14.27
C SER A 202 2.72 27.40 -15.49
N GLY A 203 1.61 27.91 -16.04
CA GLY A 203 0.80 27.24 -17.05
C GLY A 203 0.10 25.97 -16.55
N GLY A 204 0.22 25.65 -15.25
CA GLY A 204 -0.32 24.44 -14.64
C GLY A 204 -1.81 24.55 -14.31
N PRO A 205 -2.49 23.40 -14.10
CA PRO A 205 -3.87 23.40 -13.63
C PRO A 205 -3.98 24.02 -12.23
N ARG A 206 -5.06 24.77 -12.00
CA ARG A 206 -5.38 25.33 -10.69
C ARG A 206 -6.16 24.29 -9.87
N PHE A 207 -5.61 23.87 -8.74
CA PHE A 207 -6.27 22.94 -7.80
C PHE A 207 -6.75 23.61 -6.51
N CYS A 208 -7.09 24.89 -6.60
CA CYS A 208 -7.60 25.64 -5.48
C CYS A 208 -8.78 26.50 -5.95
N ALA A 209 -9.83 26.57 -5.13
CA ALA A 209 -10.98 27.43 -5.36
C ALA A 209 -11.27 28.27 -4.11
N HIS A 210 -11.35 29.58 -4.32
CA HIS A 210 -11.73 30.56 -3.30
C HIS A 210 -12.48 31.75 -3.93
N PRO A 211 -13.49 32.33 -3.24
CA PRO A 211 -14.12 31.79 -2.04
C PRO A 211 -14.94 30.52 -2.34
N ALA A 212 -15.03 29.60 -1.38
CA ALA A 212 -15.92 28.45 -1.41
C ALA A 212 -17.01 28.59 -0.35
N SER A 213 -18.19 28.01 -0.58
CA SER A 213 -19.24 27.88 0.43
C SER A 213 -19.65 26.43 0.61
N ILE A 214 -20.14 26.11 1.82
CA ILE A 214 -20.63 24.79 2.18
C ILE A 214 -22.05 24.91 2.73
N HIS A 215 -22.95 24.06 2.24
CA HIS A 215 -24.30 23.92 2.74
C HIS A 215 -24.59 22.46 3.10
N ARG A 216 -25.19 22.22 4.26
CA ARG A 216 -25.63 20.88 4.67
C ARG A 216 -26.84 20.46 3.82
N THR A 217 -26.82 19.25 3.28
CA THR A 217 -27.93 18.74 2.46
C THR A 217 -28.99 17.97 3.26
N GLY A 218 -28.70 17.62 4.52
CA GLY A 218 -29.54 16.77 5.37
C GLY A 218 -29.41 15.27 5.09
N ARG A 219 -28.67 14.86 4.06
CA ARG A 219 -28.39 13.45 3.77
C ARG A 219 -27.09 12.98 4.43
N LEU A 220 -27.04 11.68 4.71
CA LEU A 220 -25.90 11.01 5.31
C LEU A 220 -25.40 9.90 4.37
N MET A 221 -24.10 9.65 4.37
CA MET A 221 -23.48 8.51 3.70
C MET A 221 -22.62 7.73 4.67
N THR A 222 -22.79 6.40 4.69
CA THR A 222 -21.83 5.51 5.35
C THR A 222 -20.59 5.38 4.49
N LEU A 223 -19.43 5.70 5.07
CA LEU A 223 -18.15 5.56 4.42
C LEU A 223 -17.63 4.12 4.55
N ALA A 224 -17.09 3.59 3.46
CA ALA A 224 -16.49 2.25 3.39
C ALA A 224 -15.09 2.23 4.02
N HIS A 225 -15.06 2.35 5.35
CA HIS A 225 -13.86 2.25 6.17
C HIS A 225 -13.40 0.79 6.29
N THR A 226 -12.10 0.57 6.12
CA THR A 226 -11.45 -0.70 6.50
C THR A 226 -10.83 -0.65 7.90
N ASP A 227 -10.69 0.55 8.48
CA ASP A 227 -10.25 0.74 9.86
C ASP A 227 -11.45 0.76 10.83
N GLY A 228 -11.18 0.36 12.08
CA GLY A 228 -12.15 0.45 13.16
C GLY A 228 -11.95 1.72 13.97
N SER A 229 -10.90 1.73 14.79
CA SER A 229 -10.51 2.90 15.56
C SER A 229 -9.30 3.59 14.97
N ARG A 230 -9.33 4.93 15.01
CA ARG A 230 -8.23 5.81 14.63
C ARG A 230 -7.06 5.77 15.63
N ILE A 231 -7.30 5.34 16.86
CA ILE A 231 -6.31 5.26 17.94
C ILE A 231 -6.19 3.84 18.50
N GLN A 232 -5.13 3.56 19.24
CA GLN A 232 -4.84 2.23 19.76
C GLN A 232 -5.52 1.90 21.10
N HIS A 233 -6.18 2.87 21.74
CA HIS A 233 -6.80 2.73 23.07
C HIS A 233 -5.83 2.20 24.15
N GLY A 234 -4.61 2.75 24.19
CA GLY A 234 -3.57 2.34 25.14
C GLY A 234 -2.93 0.98 24.84
N ARG A 235 -3.27 0.33 23.73
CA ARG A 235 -2.66 -0.96 23.35
C ARG A 235 -1.33 -0.75 22.64
N LYS A 236 -0.35 -1.59 22.95
CA LYS A 236 1.00 -1.57 22.35
C LYS A 236 1.07 -2.32 21.01
N ILE A 237 0.40 -1.79 19.97
CA ILE A 237 0.33 -2.43 18.64
C ILE A 237 1.35 -1.80 17.67
N ALA A 238 1.17 -0.54 17.30
CA ALA A 238 2.13 0.28 16.56
C ALA A 238 2.94 1.11 17.56
N LEU A 239 4.22 0.76 17.71
CA LEU A 239 5.09 1.35 18.72
C LEU A 239 6.09 2.32 18.10
N SER A 240 6.36 3.40 18.82
CA SER A 240 7.46 4.33 18.57
C SER A 240 8.47 4.29 19.72
N VAL A 241 9.66 4.81 19.46
CA VAL A 241 10.73 5.02 20.45
C VAL A 241 11.46 6.31 20.10
N SER A 242 11.83 7.11 21.10
CA SER A 242 12.56 8.34 20.81
C SER A 242 14.02 8.04 20.46
N LEU A 243 14.62 8.90 19.64
CA LEU A 243 16.05 8.78 19.32
C LEU A 243 16.92 8.92 20.59
N ALA A 244 16.49 9.72 21.57
CA ALA A 244 17.17 9.89 22.83
C ALA A 244 17.17 8.59 23.67
N GLU A 245 16.04 7.89 23.73
CA GLU A 245 15.92 6.58 24.40
C GLU A 245 16.80 5.52 23.74
N LEU A 246 16.80 5.47 22.41
CA LEU A 246 17.64 4.52 21.66
C LEU A 246 19.14 4.74 21.91
N LYS A 247 19.58 6.00 22.01
CA LYS A 247 20.99 6.33 22.30
C LYS A 247 21.41 5.84 23.70
N GLN A 248 20.50 5.85 24.66
CA GLN A 248 20.78 5.35 26.01
C GLN A 248 20.89 3.82 26.07
N LYS A 249 20.49 3.10 25.01
CA LYS A 249 20.48 1.62 24.93
C LYS A 249 19.80 0.94 26.12
N LYS A 250 18.83 1.62 26.75
CA LYS A 250 18.04 1.05 27.85
C LYS A 250 17.23 -0.12 27.32
N THR A 251 17.65 -1.32 27.69
CA THR A 251 16.87 -2.54 27.52
C THR A 251 16.14 -2.77 28.83
N PRO A 252 14.84 -3.12 28.85
CA PRO A 252 14.15 -3.42 30.11
C PRO A 252 14.93 -4.49 30.89
N GLU A 253 15.26 -4.19 32.15
CA GLU A 253 16.17 -5.02 32.97
C GLU A 253 15.57 -6.41 33.29
N LYS A 254 14.24 -6.53 33.32
CA LYS A 254 13.54 -7.82 33.46
C LYS A 254 12.25 -7.81 32.62
N PRO A 255 12.07 -8.78 31.70
CA PRO A 255 10.81 -8.93 30.99
C PRO A 255 9.75 -9.53 31.92
N GLY A 256 8.52 -9.03 31.84
CA GLY A 256 7.36 -9.59 32.53
C GLY A 256 6.47 -10.41 31.61
N LEU A 257 5.20 -10.57 32.00
CA LEU A 257 4.20 -11.37 31.28
C LEU A 257 2.97 -10.55 30.85
N THR A 258 3.05 -9.22 30.93
CA THR A 258 1.95 -8.32 30.58
C THR A 258 2.12 -7.80 29.14
N MET A 259 1.12 -7.08 28.63
CA MET A 259 1.24 -6.39 27.34
C MET A 259 2.43 -5.41 27.30
N ASP A 260 2.86 -4.90 28.46
CA ASP A 260 3.83 -3.82 28.54
C ASP A 260 5.29 -4.25 28.54
N ASP A 261 5.55 -5.46 29.02
CA ASP A 261 6.88 -5.97 29.36
C ASP A 261 7.14 -7.39 28.85
N PHE A 262 6.24 -7.97 28.04
CA PHE A 262 6.45 -9.30 27.47
C PHE A 262 7.71 -9.33 26.57
N PRO A 263 8.57 -10.35 26.73
CA PRO A 263 9.80 -10.43 25.95
C PRO A 263 9.53 -10.76 24.49
N LEU A 264 10.47 -10.39 23.61
CA LEU A 264 10.48 -10.89 22.24
C LEU A 264 10.69 -12.42 22.25
N THR A 265 9.71 -13.17 21.75
CA THR A 265 9.74 -14.64 21.73
C THR A 265 9.82 -15.16 20.31
N LEU A 266 11.03 -15.49 19.86
CA LEU A 266 11.21 -16.03 18.51
C LEU A 266 10.48 -17.38 18.35
N PRO A 267 9.92 -17.68 17.17
CA PRO A 267 9.35 -18.99 16.87
C PRO A 267 10.47 -20.00 16.57
N LEU A 268 11.36 -20.17 17.54
CA LEU A 268 12.54 -21.03 17.57
C LEU A 268 12.66 -21.61 18.98
N PRO A 269 13.38 -22.72 19.18
CA PRO A 269 13.54 -23.32 20.51
C PRO A 269 13.99 -22.34 21.61
N GLN A 270 14.81 -21.33 21.28
CA GLN A 270 15.28 -20.33 22.26
C GLN A 270 14.17 -19.38 22.75
N GLY A 271 13.08 -19.25 22.01
CA GLY A 271 11.93 -18.45 22.40
C GLY A 271 10.94 -19.18 23.31
N TYR A 272 11.16 -20.47 23.60
CA TYR A 272 10.34 -21.28 24.50
C TYR A 272 10.95 -21.33 25.90
N HIS A 273 10.10 -21.27 26.93
CA HIS A 273 10.53 -21.34 28.32
C HIS A 273 9.60 -22.26 29.14
N PRO A 274 10.10 -23.29 29.85
CA PRO A 274 9.25 -24.26 30.58
C PRO A 274 8.31 -23.64 31.61
N ALA A 275 8.69 -22.52 32.24
CA ALA A 275 7.83 -21.82 33.19
C ALA A 275 6.62 -21.11 32.55
N ARG A 276 6.59 -20.95 31.22
CA ARG A 276 5.54 -20.23 30.48
C ARG A 276 4.86 -21.12 29.42
N ASP A 277 5.61 -22.04 28.83
CA ASP A 277 5.21 -22.83 27.69
C ASP A 277 4.94 -24.28 28.11
N ILE A 278 3.68 -24.72 27.99
CA ILE A 278 3.25 -26.09 28.32
C ILE A 278 3.69 -27.08 27.23
N TYR A 279 3.72 -26.63 25.97
CA TYR A 279 4.10 -27.46 24.83
C TYR A 279 5.57 -27.28 24.47
N PRO A 280 6.24 -28.35 24.00
CA PRO A 280 7.60 -28.26 23.50
C PRO A 280 7.67 -27.37 22.24
N PRO A 281 8.86 -26.81 21.93
CA PRO A 281 9.06 -26.09 20.68
C PRO A 281 8.81 -26.99 19.47
N HIS A 282 8.28 -26.40 18.41
CA HIS A 282 8.22 -27.07 17.11
C HIS A 282 9.63 -27.25 16.54
N ASP A 283 9.89 -28.41 15.96
CA ASP A 283 11.16 -28.67 15.28
C ASP A 283 11.15 -28.06 13.87
N HIS A 284 12.19 -27.28 13.58
CA HIS A 284 12.44 -26.68 12.28
C HIS A 284 13.85 -27.08 11.86
N LYS A 285 13.95 -27.96 10.86
CA LYS A 285 15.24 -28.51 10.45
C LYS A 285 16.12 -27.46 9.77
N ASP A 286 15.64 -26.98 8.62
CA ASP A 286 16.46 -26.23 7.67
C ASP A 286 15.99 -24.78 7.46
N TYR A 287 14.66 -24.57 7.55
CA TYR A 287 14.04 -23.27 7.29
C TYR A 287 13.02 -22.92 8.37
N ARG A 288 13.03 -21.67 8.81
CA ARG A 288 11.95 -21.02 9.53
C ARG A 288 11.69 -19.65 8.93
N TRP A 289 10.73 -19.58 8.02
CA TRP A 289 10.43 -18.34 7.31
C TRP A 289 9.86 -17.27 8.24
N SER A 290 10.34 -16.04 8.06
CA SER A 290 9.98 -14.89 8.87
C SER A 290 10.04 -13.61 8.06
N MET A 291 9.34 -12.60 8.56
CA MET A 291 9.34 -11.27 7.99
C MET A 291 9.64 -10.23 9.08
N VAL A 292 10.45 -9.23 8.74
CA VAL A 292 10.65 -8.04 9.55
C VAL A 292 9.95 -6.86 8.89
N VAL A 293 9.24 -6.06 9.69
CA VAL A 293 8.54 -4.84 9.25
C VAL A 293 9.14 -3.64 9.98
N ASP A 294 9.86 -2.77 9.28
CA ASP A 294 10.41 -1.53 9.82
C ASP A 294 9.36 -0.40 9.72
N LEU A 295 8.77 -0.03 10.86
CA LEU A 295 7.75 1.02 10.92
C LEU A 295 8.31 2.41 10.69
N ASP A 296 9.62 2.59 10.84
CA ASP A 296 10.26 3.88 10.56
C ASP A 296 10.30 4.18 9.06
N LYS A 297 10.53 3.13 8.25
CA LYS A 297 10.56 3.19 6.79
C LYS A 297 9.18 3.10 6.15
N CYS A 298 8.15 2.69 6.88
CA CYS A 298 6.81 2.54 6.33
C CYS A 298 6.12 3.89 6.17
N ILE A 299 5.88 4.30 4.91
CA ILE A 299 5.21 5.56 4.56
C ILE A 299 3.71 5.42 4.27
N GLY A 300 3.13 4.24 4.50
CA GLY A 300 1.71 4.01 4.28
C GLY A 300 1.29 3.83 2.82
N CYS A 301 2.22 3.72 1.85
CA CYS A 301 1.87 3.75 0.41
C CYS A 301 0.95 2.64 -0.11
N ALA A 302 0.71 1.58 0.68
CA ALA A 302 -0.14 0.43 0.33
C ALA A 302 0.22 -0.34 -0.96
N ALA A 303 1.38 -0.08 -1.58
CA ALA A 303 1.88 -0.85 -2.71
C ALA A 303 2.01 -2.36 -2.37
N CYS A 304 2.40 -2.66 -1.13
CA CYS A 304 2.46 -4.03 -0.60
C CYS A 304 1.09 -4.74 -0.56
N ALA A 305 0.00 -4.01 -0.36
CA ALA A 305 -1.35 -4.56 -0.45
C ALA A 305 -1.71 -4.84 -1.92
N ALA A 306 -1.47 -3.89 -2.82
CA ALA A 306 -1.72 -4.04 -4.26
C ALA A 306 -0.97 -5.24 -4.87
N ALA A 307 0.31 -5.40 -4.54
CA ALA A 307 1.09 -6.55 -4.97
C ALA A 307 0.56 -7.87 -4.41
N CYS A 308 0.00 -7.86 -3.18
CA CYS A 308 -0.62 -9.05 -2.61
C CYS A 308 -1.91 -9.43 -3.34
N TYR A 309 -2.73 -8.44 -3.72
CA TYR A 309 -3.91 -8.63 -4.59
C TYR A 309 -3.53 -9.27 -5.92
N ALA A 310 -2.51 -8.71 -6.59
CA ALA A 310 -2.03 -9.17 -7.89
C ALA A 310 -1.43 -10.59 -7.83
N GLU A 311 -0.51 -10.82 -6.90
CA GLU A 311 0.25 -12.06 -6.81
C GLU A 311 -0.63 -13.25 -6.39
N ASN A 312 -1.59 -13.02 -5.48
CA ASN A 312 -2.34 -14.08 -4.83
C ASN A 312 -3.79 -14.17 -5.31
N ASN A 313 -4.13 -13.62 -6.47
CA ASN A 313 -5.46 -13.75 -7.08
C ASN A 313 -6.61 -13.35 -6.13
N LEU A 314 -6.45 -12.24 -5.39
CA LEU A 314 -7.48 -11.83 -4.41
C LEU A 314 -8.69 -11.22 -5.13
N GLY A 315 -9.89 -11.55 -4.64
CA GLY A 315 -11.15 -10.98 -5.13
C GLY A 315 -11.37 -9.53 -4.69
N VAL A 316 -12.18 -8.79 -5.46
CA VAL A 316 -12.55 -7.39 -5.20
C VAL A 316 -14.04 -7.35 -4.83
N VAL A 317 -14.40 -6.68 -3.72
CA VAL A 317 -15.74 -6.80 -3.12
C VAL A 317 -16.64 -5.57 -3.31
N GLY A 318 -16.07 -4.39 -3.50
CA GLY A 318 -16.83 -3.14 -3.67
C GLY A 318 -17.36 -2.52 -2.37
N VAL A 319 -17.90 -1.30 -2.47
CA VAL A 319 -18.32 -0.43 -1.36
C VAL A 319 -19.15 -1.16 -0.30
N GLN A 320 -20.26 -1.77 -0.71
CA GLN A 320 -21.23 -2.37 0.21
C GLN A 320 -20.62 -3.48 1.06
N ARG A 321 -19.73 -4.28 0.46
CA ARG A 321 -19.10 -5.41 1.15
C ARG A 321 -17.98 -4.98 2.08
N ILE A 322 -17.30 -3.87 1.78
CA ILE A 322 -16.35 -3.25 2.71
C ILE A 322 -17.10 -2.70 3.93
N ILE A 323 -18.25 -2.03 3.74
CA ILE A 323 -19.11 -1.57 4.85
C ILE A 323 -19.53 -2.75 5.76
N GLU A 324 -19.76 -3.93 5.17
CA GLU A 324 -20.07 -5.17 5.91
C GLU A 324 -18.85 -5.85 6.56
N GLY A 325 -17.63 -5.32 6.40
CA GLY A 325 -16.38 -5.90 6.90
C GLY A 325 -15.96 -7.20 6.19
N ARG A 326 -16.22 -7.29 4.88
CA ARG A 326 -16.01 -8.48 4.05
C ARG A 326 -14.93 -8.30 2.99
N GLU A 327 -13.99 -7.38 3.19
CA GLU A 327 -12.86 -7.16 2.29
C GLU A 327 -11.90 -8.37 2.27
N MET A 328 -11.27 -8.62 1.11
CA MET A 328 -10.42 -9.78 0.90
C MET A 328 -8.92 -9.53 1.10
N ALA A 329 -8.54 -8.33 1.54
CA ALA A 329 -7.13 -7.96 1.72
C ALA A 329 -6.42 -8.89 2.73
N TRP A 330 -5.39 -9.61 2.25
CA TRP A 330 -4.52 -10.45 3.09
C TRP A 330 -3.44 -9.66 3.84
N LEU A 331 -3.10 -8.49 3.31
CA LEU A 331 -2.22 -7.50 3.90
C LEU A 331 -2.98 -6.18 3.85
N ARG A 332 -3.18 -5.57 5.02
CA ARG A 332 -3.73 -4.22 5.16
C ARG A 332 -2.70 -3.31 5.81
N VAL A 333 -2.68 -2.04 5.44
CA VAL A 333 -1.80 -1.05 6.07
C VAL A 333 -2.66 -0.21 6.99
N GLU A 334 -2.62 -0.53 8.27
CA GLU A 334 -3.39 0.16 9.29
C GLU A 334 -2.77 1.52 9.59
N ARG A 335 -3.62 2.49 9.94
CA ARG A 335 -3.21 3.82 10.35
C ARG A 335 -3.64 4.05 11.80
N TYR A 336 -2.68 4.43 12.64
CA TYR A 336 -2.95 4.88 14.01
C TYR A 336 -2.50 6.32 14.21
N HIS A 337 -3.36 7.12 14.85
CA HIS A 337 -3.04 8.45 15.33
C HIS A 337 -2.50 8.38 16.75
N ASP A 338 -1.60 9.31 17.06
CA ASP A 338 -1.24 9.62 18.44
C ASP A 338 -2.44 10.32 19.13
N PRO A 339 -2.94 9.79 20.26
CA PRO A 339 -4.12 10.36 20.94
C PRO A 339 -3.88 11.76 21.51
N GLU A 340 -2.63 12.14 21.79
CA GLU A 340 -2.29 13.49 22.28
C GLU A 340 -2.07 14.47 21.13
N ARG A 341 -1.68 13.95 19.95
CA ARG A 341 -1.38 14.75 18.77
C ARG A 341 -1.92 14.05 17.52
N MET A 342 -3.21 14.20 17.25
CA MET A 342 -3.90 13.52 16.15
C MET A 342 -3.31 13.79 14.76
N GLN A 343 -2.50 14.83 14.58
CA GLN A 343 -1.73 15.05 13.35
C GLN A 343 -0.56 14.05 13.15
N LYS A 344 -0.08 13.41 14.21
CA LYS A 344 0.98 12.40 14.15
C LYS A 344 0.37 11.04 13.82
N VAL A 345 0.89 10.42 12.76
CA VAL A 345 0.38 9.17 12.21
C VAL A 345 1.47 8.11 12.18
N MET A 346 1.10 6.88 12.51
CA MET A 346 1.91 5.68 12.36
C MET A 346 1.20 4.69 11.43
N PHE A 347 1.97 4.08 10.54
CA PHE A 347 1.47 3.05 9.62
C PHE A 347 1.97 1.68 10.04
N LEU A 348 1.06 0.71 10.12
CA LEU A 348 1.34 -0.66 10.52
C LEU A 348 0.84 -1.63 9.45
N PRO A 349 1.74 -2.19 8.63
CA PRO A 349 1.41 -3.33 7.77
C PRO A 349 1.02 -4.55 8.61
N MET A 350 -0.24 -4.95 8.53
CA MET A 350 -0.81 -6.08 9.24
C MET A 350 -1.17 -7.20 8.25
N MET A 351 -0.63 -8.38 8.49
CA MET A 351 -0.80 -9.59 7.68
C MET A 351 -0.85 -10.83 8.58
N CYS A 352 -1.03 -12.02 8.00
CA CYS A 352 -0.82 -13.25 8.76
C CYS A 352 0.58 -13.28 9.36
N GLN A 353 0.62 -13.50 10.67
CA GLN A 353 1.83 -13.50 11.46
C GLN A 353 2.57 -14.85 11.44
N HIS A 354 1.98 -15.88 10.83
CA HIS A 354 2.52 -17.26 10.78
C HIS A 354 3.04 -17.74 12.15
N CYS A 355 2.21 -17.48 13.19
CA CYS A 355 2.40 -17.86 14.58
C CYS A 355 2.88 -19.31 14.72
N ASP A 356 3.82 -19.56 15.61
CA ASP A 356 4.23 -20.92 15.99
C ASP A 356 3.16 -21.60 16.85
N ASN A 357 2.71 -20.93 17.91
CA ASN A 357 1.56 -21.35 18.68
C ASN A 357 0.29 -20.76 18.04
N ALA A 358 -0.11 -21.29 16.88
CA ALA A 358 -1.19 -20.71 16.07
C ALA A 358 -2.60 -21.06 16.61
N PRO A 359 -3.33 -20.10 17.22
CA PRO A 359 -4.67 -20.38 17.76
C PRO A 359 -5.69 -20.71 16.65
N CYS A 360 -5.46 -20.20 15.45
CA CYS A 360 -6.33 -20.44 14.30
C CYS A 360 -6.24 -21.86 13.72
N GLU A 361 -5.25 -22.67 14.11
CA GLU A 361 -5.12 -24.07 13.68
C GLU A 361 -5.93 -25.01 14.56
N ALA A 362 -5.75 -24.92 15.88
CA ALA A 362 -6.39 -25.80 16.86
C ALA A 362 -7.93 -25.81 16.80
N VAL A 363 -8.54 -24.77 16.22
CA VAL A 363 -10.00 -24.62 16.12
C VAL A 363 -10.60 -25.11 14.80
N CYS A 364 -9.79 -25.58 13.86
CA CYS A 364 -10.31 -26.08 12.59
C CYS A 364 -10.65 -27.58 12.67
N PRO A 365 -11.93 -27.98 12.55
CA PRO A 365 -12.33 -29.38 12.73
C PRO A 365 -11.84 -30.31 11.62
N VAL A 366 -11.38 -29.76 10.50
CA VAL A 366 -10.96 -30.51 9.30
C VAL A 366 -9.47 -30.34 8.97
N TYR A 367 -8.71 -29.69 9.86
CA TYR A 367 -7.27 -29.45 9.72
C TYR A 367 -6.88 -28.74 8.41
N ALA A 368 -7.75 -27.85 7.92
CA ALA A 368 -7.47 -27.06 6.72
C ALA A 368 -6.28 -26.09 6.91
N PRO A 369 -6.19 -25.34 8.02
CA PRO A 369 -4.94 -24.72 8.44
C PRO A 369 -4.09 -25.68 9.28
N HIS A 370 -2.80 -25.76 8.97
CA HIS A 370 -1.82 -26.57 9.71
C HIS A 370 -0.39 -26.01 9.54
N HIS A 371 0.51 -26.25 10.49
CA HIS A 371 1.92 -25.91 10.35
C HIS A 371 2.67 -26.83 9.38
N SER A 372 3.46 -26.24 8.50
CA SER A 372 4.51 -26.94 7.75
C SER A 372 5.78 -27.13 8.59
N LYS A 373 6.65 -28.04 8.14
CA LYS A 373 8.00 -28.21 8.71
C LYS A 373 8.86 -26.94 8.68
N GLU A 374 8.56 -26.01 7.76
CA GLU A 374 9.26 -24.73 7.60
C GLU A 374 8.66 -23.58 8.45
N GLY A 375 7.71 -23.91 9.34
CA GLY A 375 7.02 -22.96 10.22
C GLY A 375 5.97 -22.08 9.52
N LEU A 376 5.67 -22.35 8.25
CA LEU A 376 4.53 -21.71 7.59
C LEU A 376 3.24 -22.31 8.13
N ASN A 377 2.38 -21.46 8.70
CA ASN A 377 0.96 -21.78 8.82
C ASN A 377 0.37 -21.92 7.40
N ASN A 378 0.07 -23.14 6.95
CA ASN A 378 -0.54 -23.39 5.65
C ASN A 378 -2.05 -23.13 5.72
N GLN A 379 -2.65 -22.77 4.58
CA GLN A 379 -4.11 -22.78 4.42
C GLN A 379 -4.41 -23.64 3.21
N ILE A 380 -4.95 -24.82 3.45
CA ILE A 380 -5.37 -25.74 2.39
C ILE A 380 -6.79 -25.38 2.00
N TYR A 381 -6.93 -24.75 0.84
CA TYR A 381 -8.20 -24.13 0.40
C TYR A 381 -9.30 -25.17 0.18
N ASN A 382 -9.00 -26.26 -0.54
CA ASN A 382 -9.94 -27.34 -0.87
C ASN A 382 -10.37 -28.19 0.35
N ARG A 383 -9.66 -28.11 1.48
CA ARG A 383 -10.06 -28.78 2.73
C ARG A 383 -10.99 -27.91 3.59
N CYS A 384 -11.05 -26.61 3.34
CA CYS A 384 -11.82 -25.68 4.14
C CYS A 384 -13.32 -25.86 3.89
N ILE A 385 -14.07 -26.17 4.95
CA ILE A 385 -15.54 -26.31 4.91
C ILE A 385 -16.28 -25.04 5.36
N GLY A 386 -15.56 -23.91 5.52
CA GLY A 386 -16.17 -22.61 5.77
C GLY A 386 -16.77 -22.38 7.17
N THR A 387 -16.31 -23.09 8.22
CA THR A 387 -16.79 -22.85 9.59
C THR A 387 -16.45 -21.47 10.15
N ARG A 388 -15.43 -20.80 9.59
CA ARG A 388 -14.94 -19.45 9.97
C ARG A 388 -14.41 -19.31 11.40
N PHE A 389 -14.34 -20.38 12.20
CA PHE A 389 -13.85 -20.30 13.59
C PHE A 389 -12.38 -19.86 13.67
N CYS A 390 -11.56 -20.26 12.68
CA CYS A 390 -10.17 -19.82 12.57
C CYS A 390 -10.01 -18.29 12.42
N ALA A 391 -11.01 -17.58 11.90
CA ALA A 391 -11.01 -16.13 11.85
C ALA A 391 -11.25 -15.52 13.24
N GLN A 392 -12.16 -16.11 14.02
CA GLN A 392 -12.46 -15.63 15.37
C GLN A 392 -11.28 -15.82 16.31
N ASN A 393 -10.64 -17.00 16.27
CA ASN A 393 -9.53 -17.30 17.16
C ASN A 393 -8.21 -16.62 16.75
N CYS A 394 -8.12 -16.07 15.54
CA CYS A 394 -6.97 -15.28 15.13
C CYS A 394 -7.01 -13.90 15.81
N PRO A 395 -6.04 -13.54 16.68
CA PRO A 395 -6.07 -12.26 17.39
C PRO A 395 -5.91 -11.07 16.44
N TYR A 396 -5.21 -11.25 15.31
CA TYR A 396 -4.96 -10.21 14.31
C TYR A 396 -6.12 -10.01 13.32
N LYS A 397 -7.11 -10.92 13.27
CA LYS A 397 -8.23 -10.89 12.32
C LYS A 397 -7.76 -10.72 10.86
N VAL A 398 -6.77 -11.52 10.46
CA VAL A 398 -6.11 -11.50 9.14
C VAL A 398 -6.46 -12.70 8.26
N ARG A 399 -7.46 -13.49 8.68
CA ARG A 399 -8.05 -14.52 7.81
C ARG A 399 -9.31 -13.94 7.16
N ARG A 400 -9.42 -14.05 5.84
CA ARG A 400 -10.52 -13.50 5.04
C ARG A 400 -11.38 -14.64 4.50
N PHE A 401 -12.70 -14.46 4.47
CA PHE A 401 -13.62 -15.50 4.05
C PHE A 401 -14.21 -15.16 2.68
N ASN A 402 -14.18 -16.10 1.74
CA ASN A 402 -14.87 -15.94 0.47
C ASN A 402 -16.37 -16.08 0.67
N TRP A 403 -17.08 -14.95 0.70
CA TRP A 403 -18.54 -14.91 0.76
C TRP A 403 -19.21 -15.19 -0.58
N PHE A 404 -18.49 -14.94 -1.67
CA PHE A 404 -18.99 -14.94 -3.04
C PHE A 404 -18.05 -15.75 -3.94
N ASP A 405 -18.58 -16.17 -5.08
CA ASP A 405 -17.76 -16.61 -6.20
C ASP A 405 -17.36 -15.38 -6.99
N TRP A 406 -16.10 -15.33 -7.40
CA TRP A 406 -15.60 -14.19 -8.18
C TRP A 406 -15.68 -14.50 -9.67
N GLN A 407 -15.84 -13.44 -10.45
CA GLN A 407 -15.88 -13.53 -11.91
C GLN A 407 -14.76 -12.69 -12.49
N TRP A 408 -14.00 -13.29 -13.41
CA TRP A 408 -12.92 -12.65 -14.14
C TRP A 408 -13.27 -12.70 -15.63
N PRO A 409 -14.03 -11.72 -16.12
CA PRO A 409 -14.41 -11.70 -17.53
C PRO A 409 -13.16 -11.61 -18.40
N GLU A 410 -13.18 -12.25 -19.56
CA GLU A 410 -12.10 -12.15 -20.53
C GLU A 410 -11.84 -10.68 -20.93
N PRO A 411 -10.56 -10.23 -21.01
CA PRO A 411 -9.30 -10.96 -20.79
C PRO A 411 -8.75 -10.91 -19.36
N LEU A 412 -9.50 -10.42 -18.37
CA LEU A 412 -9.00 -10.26 -16.99
C LEU A 412 -8.66 -11.60 -16.32
N HIS A 413 -9.17 -12.73 -16.79
CA HIS A 413 -8.74 -14.04 -16.29
C HIS A 413 -7.26 -14.34 -16.59
N LEU A 414 -6.68 -13.72 -17.63
CA LEU A 414 -5.26 -13.88 -18.00
C LEU A 414 -4.29 -13.21 -17.01
N GLN A 415 -4.79 -12.32 -16.15
CA GLN A 415 -3.96 -11.67 -15.13
C GLN A 415 -3.72 -12.56 -13.91
N LEU A 416 -4.44 -13.69 -13.80
CA LEU A 416 -4.37 -14.57 -12.64
C LEU A 416 -3.04 -15.32 -12.64
N ASN A 417 -2.38 -15.34 -11.47
CA ASN A 417 -1.17 -16.10 -11.26
C ASN A 417 -1.48 -17.60 -11.34
N PRO A 418 -0.93 -18.34 -12.33
CA PRO A 418 -1.22 -19.77 -12.51
C PRO A 418 -0.67 -20.64 -11.38
N ASN A 419 0.27 -20.12 -10.59
CA ASN A 419 0.87 -20.85 -9.47
C ASN A 419 0.10 -20.71 -8.16
N VAL A 420 -1.01 -19.95 -8.15
CA VAL A 420 -1.85 -19.74 -6.98
C VAL A 420 -3.28 -20.17 -7.29
N THR A 421 -3.82 -21.05 -6.44
CA THR A 421 -5.22 -21.49 -6.53
C THR A 421 -6.14 -20.28 -6.55
N VAL A 422 -7.10 -20.25 -7.48
CA VAL A 422 -8.23 -19.33 -7.46
C VAL A 422 -9.30 -19.94 -6.55
N ARG A 423 -9.71 -19.23 -5.51
CA ARG A 423 -10.60 -19.81 -4.48
C ARG A 423 -12.07 -19.60 -4.86
N SER A 424 -12.89 -20.57 -4.48
CA SER A 424 -14.35 -20.50 -4.57
C SER A 424 -14.95 -19.89 -3.31
N LYS A 425 -16.25 -19.61 -3.36
CA LYS A 425 -17.07 -19.34 -2.18
C LYS A 425 -16.90 -20.40 -1.09
N GLY A 426 -17.01 -19.97 0.17
CA GLY A 426 -17.03 -20.87 1.33
C GLY A 426 -15.65 -21.19 1.91
N VAL A 427 -14.58 -20.62 1.37
CA VAL A 427 -13.20 -20.93 1.76
C VAL A 427 -12.54 -19.77 2.48
N MET A 428 -11.79 -20.08 3.55
CA MET A 428 -10.93 -19.12 4.24
C MET A 428 -9.60 -18.93 3.52
N GLU A 429 -9.11 -17.71 3.55
CA GLU A 429 -7.84 -17.28 2.99
C GLU A 429 -7.02 -16.50 4.01
N LYS A 430 -5.73 -16.37 3.74
CA LYS A 430 -4.80 -15.54 4.51
C LYS A 430 -3.49 -15.37 3.75
N CYS A 431 -2.68 -14.39 4.16
CA CYS A 431 -1.28 -14.31 3.74
C CYS A 431 -0.58 -15.67 3.91
N SER A 432 0.09 -16.13 2.85
CA SER A 432 0.81 -17.41 2.78
C SER A 432 2.33 -17.24 2.79
N PHE A 433 2.83 -16.03 3.03
CA PHE A 433 4.20 -15.61 2.72
C PHE A 433 4.60 -15.87 1.26
N CYS A 434 3.63 -15.77 0.33
CA CYS A 434 3.82 -16.07 -1.08
C CYS A 434 4.43 -17.47 -1.28
N ILE A 435 3.79 -18.49 -0.70
CA ILE A 435 4.25 -19.89 -0.70
C ILE A 435 4.64 -20.40 -2.09
N GLN A 436 3.98 -19.95 -3.15
CA GLN A 436 4.31 -20.25 -4.54
C GLN A 436 5.75 -19.84 -4.91
N ARG A 437 6.24 -18.71 -4.38
CA ARG A 437 7.62 -18.23 -4.59
C ARG A 437 8.62 -19.02 -3.74
N ILE A 438 8.24 -19.37 -2.51
CA ILE A 438 9.02 -20.28 -1.65
C ILE A 438 9.21 -21.62 -2.37
N LYS A 439 8.14 -22.20 -2.93
CA LYS A 439 8.20 -23.48 -3.66
C LYS A 439 9.00 -23.40 -4.95
N ALA A 440 8.90 -22.31 -5.69
CA ALA A 440 9.76 -22.09 -6.86
C ALA A 440 11.25 -22.05 -6.50
N ALA A 441 11.61 -21.32 -5.44
CA ALA A 441 13.00 -21.26 -4.94
C ALA A 441 13.50 -22.63 -4.46
N HIS A 442 12.66 -23.42 -3.77
CA HIS A 442 12.98 -24.81 -3.43
C HIS A 442 13.27 -25.65 -4.67
N GLY A 443 12.51 -25.48 -5.75
CA GLY A 443 12.75 -26.18 -7.01
C GLY A 443 14.12 -25.86 -7.60
N VAL A 444 14.49 -24.59 -7.65
CA VAL A 444 15.81 -24.12 -8.12
C VAL A 444 16.92 -24.65 -7.23
N ALA A 445 16.82 -24.43 -5.92
CA ALA A 445 17.83 -24.84 -4.96
C ALA A 445 18.05 -26.36 -4.95
N LYS A 446 16.97 -27.15 -5.10
CA LYS A 446 17.03 -28.61 -5.23
C LYS A 446 17.76 -29.03 -6.50
N ASN A 447 17.48 -28.40 -7.64
CA ASN A 447 18.16 -28.69 -8.91
C ASN A 447 19.65 -28.37 -8.83
N GLU A 448 20.01 -27.29 -8.13
CA GLU A 448 21.38 -26.86 -7.89
C GLU A 448 22.05 -27.58 -6.70
N LYS A 449 21.35 -28.51 -6.04
CA LYS A 449 21.81 -29.27 -4.87
C LYS A 449 22.36 -28.39 -3.74
N ARG A 450 21.71 -27.26 -3.47
CA ARG A 450 22.09 -26.32 -2.42
C ARG A 450 20.88 -25.88 -1.59
N MET A 451 21.16 -25.15 -0.52
CA MET A 451 20.15 -24.44 0.25
C MET A 451 19.70 -23.17 -0.48
N ILE A 452 18.48 -22.72 -0.19
CA ILE A 452 17.98 -21.41 -0.61
C ILE A 452 18.81 -20.34 0.09
N ARG A 453 19.28 -19.36 -0.68
CA ARG A 453 20.10 -18.24 -0.17
C ARG A 453 19.20 -17.11 0.33
N ASP A 454 19.73 -16.30 1.24
CA ASP A 454 19.05 -15.06 1.64
C ASP A 454 18.79 -14.17 0.41
N GLY A 455 17.60 -13.57 0.34
CA GLY A 455 17.15 -12.77 -0.80
C GLY A 455 16.70 -13.53 -2.06
N GLU A 456 16.83 -14.87 -2.11
CA GLU A 456 16.34 -15.66 -3.26
C GLU A 456 14.81 -15.80 -3.26
N VAL A 457 14.19 -15.84 -2.07
CA VAL A 457 12.74 -15.75 -1.91
C VAL A 457 12.36 -14.32 -1.57
N VAL A 458 11.74 -13.63 -2.53
CA VAL A 458 11.19 -12.28 -2.33
C VAL A 458 9.67 -12.31 -2.50
N PRO A 459 8.90 -12.26 -1.40
CA PRO A 459 7.45 -12.13 -1.47
C PRO A 459 7.03 -10.86 -2.22
N ALA A 460 5.85 -10.87 -2.85
CA ALA A 460 5.38 -9.73 -3.65
C ALA A 460 5.30 -8.41 -2.86
N CYS A 461 4.89 -8.49 -1.59
CA CYS A 461 4.85 -7.31 -0.71
C CYS A 461 6.23 -6.74 -0.38
N VAL A 462 7.27 -7.58 -0.33
CA VAL A 462 8.67 -7.17 -0.11
C VAL A 462 9.23 -6.56 -1.38
N GLN A 463 9.07 -7.25 -2.52
CA GLN A 463 9.60 -6.81 -3.81
C GLN A 463 9.09 -5.42 -4.22
N THR A 464 7.82 -5.12 -3.95
CA THR A 464 7.20 -3.84 -4.33
C THR A 464 7.47 -2.69 -3.38
N CYS A 465 8.01 -2.94 -2.18
CA CYS A 465 8.10 -1.93 -1.14
C CYS A 465 9.18 -0.89 -1.51
N PRO A 466 8.82 0.37 -1.81
CA PRO A 466 9.78 1.34 -2.34
C PRO A 466 10.81 1.79 -1.30
N THR A 467 10.46 1.71 -0.01
CA THR A 467 11.32 2.14 1.09
C THR A 467 12.13 1.00 1.72
N GLY A 468 11.94 -0.25 1.25
CA GLY A 468 12.56 -1.41 1.86
C GLY A 468 12.14 -1.63 3.33
N ALA A 469 10.89 -1.32 3.66
CA ALA A 469 10.33 -1.48 5.00
C ALA A 469 10.03 -2.94 5.37
N LEU A 470 9.89 -3.83 4.39
CA LEU A 470 9.63 -5.25 4.60
C LEU A 470 10.87 -6.05 4.21
N THR A 471 11.33 -6.94 5.08
CA THR A 471 12.45 -7.87 4.81
C THR A 471 11.96 -9.29 5.09
N PHE A 472 12.22 -10.23 4.19
CA PHE A 472 11.81 -11.63 4.33
C PHE A 472 13.01 -12.56 4.20
N GLY A 473 13.03 -13.64 4.97
CA GLY A 473 14.16 -14.55 5.00
C GLY A 473 13.99 -15.71 5.98
N ASN A 474 15.07 -16.47 6.16
CA ASN A 474 15.12 -17.67 7.00
C ASN A 474 15.71 -17.36 8.39
N LEU A 475 14.92 -17.51 9.46
CA LEU A 475 15.40 -17.34 10.84
C LEU A 475 16.44 -18.37 11.30
N MET A 476 16.50 -19.54 10.65
CA MET A 476 17.50 -20.57 10.95
C MET A 476 18.88 -20.19 10.42
N ASP A 477 18.94 -19.37 9.35
CA ASP A 477 20.20 -18.84 8.83
C ASP A 477 20.67 -17.66 9.68
N LYS A 478 21.78 -17.87 10.39
CA LYS A 478 22.36 -16.87 11.29
C LYS A 478 22.86 -15.62 10.57
N ASN A 479 23.14 -15.72 9.27
CA ASN A 479 23.67 -14.64 8.44
C ASN A 479 22.58 -13.95 7.60
N SER A 480 21.32 -14.37 7.70
CA SER A 480 20.23 -13.76 6.95
C SER A 480 19.93 -12.34 7.43
N SER A 481 19.47 -11.50 6.49
CA SER A 481 19.07 -10.12 6.77
C SER A 481 18.00 -10.05 7.87
N VAL A 482 17.06 -10.99 7.88
CA VAL A 482 16.03 -11.10 8.93
C VAL A 482 16.67 -11.37 10.29
N ARG A 483 17.61 -12.33 10.38
CA ARG A 483 18.27 -12.65 11.65
C ARG A 483 19.01 -11.47 12.24
N THR A 484 19.70 -10.68 11.41
CA THR A 484 20.37 -9.45 11.86
C THR A 484 19.37 -8.45 12.46
N LEU A 485 18.25 -8.23 11.77
CA LEU A 485 17.24 -7.25 12.19
C LEU A 485 16.47 -7.66 13.46
N VAL A 486 16.37 -8.96 13.75
CA VAL A 486 15.77 -9.44 15.01
C VAL A 486 16.50 -8.93 16.25
N ASN A 487 17.82 -8.67 16.14
CA ASN A 487 18.63 -8.18 17.25
C ASN A 487 18.61 -6.65 17.38
N ASP A 488 17.86 -5.93 16.54
CA ASP A 488 17.66 -4.48 16.68
C ASP A 488 16.93 -4.19 18.00
N LEU A 489 17.38 -3.18 18.75
CA LEU A 489 16.76 -2.74 20.02
C LEU A 489 15.30 -2.30 19.84
N ARG A 490 14.91 -1.98 18.60
CA ARG A 490 13.55 -1.63 18.21
C ARG A 490 12.65 -2.85 18.00
N ALA A 491 13.20 -4.07 17.99
CA ALA A 491 12.45 -5.28 17.64
C ALA A 491 11.39 -5.62 18.69
N TYR A 492 10.18 -5.94 18.23
CA TYR A 492 9.07 -6.40 19.06
C TYR A 492 8.08 -7.25 18.24
N GLN A 493 7.15 -7.92 18.92
CA GLN A 493 6.05 -8.66 18.31
C GLN A 493 4.72 -8.02 18.69
N VAL A 494 3.85 -7.79 17.70
CA VAL A 494 2.50 -7.28 17.98
C VAL A 494 1.73 -8.32 18.78
N MET A 495 1.16 -7.90 19.92
CA MET A 495 0.45 -8.77 20.86
C MET A 495 1.28 -9.98 21.33
N GLY A 496 2.59 -9.80 21.52
CA GLY A 496 3.50 -10.86 21.98
C GLY A 496 3.05 -11.55 23.26
N TYR A 497 2.40 -10.81 24.17
CA TYR A 497 1.85 -11.30 25.45
C TYR A 497 0.82 -12.44 25.31
N LEU A 498 0.19 -12.61 24.14
CA LEU A 498 -0.68 -13.76 23.86
C LEU A 498 0.10 -15.06 23.62
N ASN A 499 1.43 -14.98 23.62
CA ASN A 499 2.35 -16.10 23.49
C ASN A 499 2.12 -16.97 22.23
N THR A 500 1.62 -16.35 21.15
CA THR A 500 1.42 -17.02 19.85
C THR A 500 2.71 -17.21 19.06
N LYS A 501 3.82 -16.62 19.52
CA LYS A 501 5.14 -16.61 18.87
C LYS A 501 5.07 -16.24 17.38
N PRO A 502 4.68 -15.00 17.05
CA PRO A 502 4.64 -14.51 15.68
C PRO A 502 5.97 -14.67 14.92
N ALA A 503 5.91 -15.14 13.69
CA ALA A 503 7.06 -15.13 12.78
C ALA A 503 7.27 -13.77 12.09
N VAL A 504 6.33 -12.83 12.25
CA VAL A 504 6.54 -11.44 11.82
C VAL A 504 7.01 -10.63 13.02
N ILE A 505 8.12 -9.92 12.83
CA ILE A 505 8.78 -9.09 13.84
C ILE A 505 8.71 -7.65 13.34
N TYR A 506 8.41 -6.72 14.25
CA TYR A 506 8.27 -5.31 13.92
C TYR A 506 9.42 -4.53 14.54
N LEU A 507 9.89 -3.49 13.85
CA LEU A 507 10.81 -2.50 14.41
C LEU A 507 10.03 -1.22 14.70
N LYS A 508 10.14 -0.72 15.93
CA LYS A 508 9.52 0.54 16.36
C LYS A 508 9.88 1.71 15.43
N LYS A 509 8.92 2.62 15.23
CA LYS A 509 9.16 3.90 14.55
C LYS A 509 10.07 4.78 15.39
N VAL A 510 11.06 5.44 14.79
CA VAL A 510 11.94 6.35 15.52
C VAL A 510 11.34 7.75 15.48
N THR A 511 11.12 8.34 16.65
CA THR A 511 10.67 9.74 16.76
C THR A 511 11.83 10.63 17.18
N GLN A 512 11.93 11.79 16.56
CA GLN A 512 12.82 12.85 17.00
C GLN A 512 12.04 13.78 17.92
N ASP A 513 12.56 14.01 19.12
CA ASP A 513 12.07 15.06 19.99
C ASP A 513 12.56 16.38 19.37
N VAL A 514 11.63 17.17 18.83
CA VAL A 514 11.89 18.51 18.30
C VAL A 514 11.55 19.53 19.35
#